data_AF-A0A132NGR8-F1
#
_entry.id   AF-A0A132NGR8-F1
#
_cell.length_a   1.000
_cell.length_b   1.000
_cell.length_c   1.000
_cell.angle_alpha   90.00
_cell.angle_beta   90.00
_cell.angle_gamma   90.00
#
_symmetry.space_group_name_H-M   'P 1'
#
loop_
_entity.id
_entity.type
_entity.pdbx_description
1 polymer ?
#
loop_
_entity_poly.entity_id
_entity_poly.type
_entity_poly.pdbx_seq_one_letter_code
_entity_poly.pdbx_strand_id
1 'polypeptide(L)'
;MRDPNAPQPRRLVLSGVEIELLCRRTQVTLPPGFGTGAEAAETALRAAEALARRGVVEPAESGDPLECAVHPSVLANLSILARPRVLLRTEVSLGDSGSRAVHAVSGPLGASLFALADDAVELSMFAARDLGRELVPRG
;
A
#
# COMPACT_ATOMS: atom_id res chain seq x y z
N MET A 1 10.53 -27.93 -0.03
CA MET A 1 11.23 -27.48 -1.24
C MET A 1 10.56 -26.19 -1.70
N ARG A 2 11.24 -25.04 -1.72
CA ARG A 2 10.66 -23.78 -2.22
C ARG A 2 10.41 -23.96 -3.71
N ASP A 3 9.19 -23.72 -4.19
CA ASP A 3 8.94 -23.58 -5.62
C ASP A 3 9.63 -22.28 -6.08
N PRO A 4 10.67 -22.35 -6.93
CA PRO A 4 11.38 -21.16 -7.40
C PRO A 4 10.49 -20.26 -8.29
N ASN A 5 9.33 -20.74 -8.73
CA ASN A 5 8.34 -20.02 -9.53
C ASN A 5 7.10 -19.57 -8.75
N ALA A 6 7.04 -19.78 -7.43
CA ALA A 6 5.96 -19.20 -6.64
C ALA A 6 5.95 -17.67 -6.84
N PRO A 7 4.82 -17.04 -7.21
CA PRO A 7 4.76 -15.60 -7.40
C PRO A 7 5.27 -14.92 -6.14
N GLN A 8 6.45 -14.30 -6.23
CA GLN A 8 6.94 -13.52 -5.10
C GLN A 8 5.99 -12.33 -4.93
N PRO A 9 5.55 -12.02 -3.69
CA PRO A 9 4.78 -10.81 -3.44
C PRO A 9 5.58 -9.63 -3.98
N ARG A 10 5.10 -8.98 -5.06
CA ARG A 10 5.71 -7.75 -5.55
C ARG A 10 5.40 -6.68 -4.52
N ARG A 11 6.41 -6.37 -3.70
CA ARG A 11 6.35 -5.32 -2.69
C ARG A 11 6.42 -3.97 -3.37
N LEU A 12 5.50 -3.09 -3.00
CA LEU A 12 5.46 -1.72 -3.47
C LEU A 12 5.67 -0.80 -2.27
N VAL A 13 6.86 -0.22 -2.18
CA VAL A 13 7.15 0.81 -1.19
C VAL A 13 6.68 2.16 -1.75
N LEU A 14 5.96 2.91 -0.94
CA LEU A 14 5.43 4.23 -1.27
C LEU A 14 5.86 5.22 -0.19
N SER A 15 6.23 6.44 -0.58
CA SER A 15 6.34 7.52 0.40
C SER A 15 4.95 7.86 0.96
N GLY A 16 4.90 8.54 2.11
CA GLY A 16 3.63 9.00 2.70
C GLY A 16 2.80 9.88 1.75
N VAL A 17 3.49 10.70 0.97
CA VAL A 17 2.94 11.50 -0.13
C VAL A 17 2.34 10.64 -1.25
N GLU A 18 3.08 9.63 -1.72
CA GLU A 18 2.65 8.78 -2.82
C GLU A 18 1.39 7.98 -2.44
N ILE A 19 1.33 7.45 -1.21
CA ILE A 19 0.14 6.73 -0.74
C ILE A 19 -1.05 7.68 -0.55
N GLU A 20 -0.84 8.91 -0.08
CA GLU A 20 -1.89 9.92 0.06
C GLU A 20 -2.50 10.27 -1.30
N LEU A 21 -1.67 10.52 -2.32
CA LEU A 21 -2.12 10.78 -3.69
C LEU A 21 -2.98 9.61 -4.20
N LEU A 22 -2.52 8.37 -4.04
CA LEU A 22 -3.27 7.19 -4.44
C LEU A 22 -4.60 7.05 -3.67
N CYS A 23 -4.61 7.34 -2.37
CA CYS A 23 -5.82 7.30 -1.55
C CYS A 23 -6.84 8.35 -1.99
N ARG A 24 -6.41 9.59 -2.25
CA ARG A 24 -7.28 10.66 -2.78
C ARG A 24 -7.83 10.30 -4.16
N ARG A 25 -6.97 9.80 -5.04
CA ARG A 25 -7.34 9.34 -6.38
C ARG A 25 -8.37 8.22 -6.37
N THR A 26 -8.23 7.27 -5.45
CA THR A 26 -9.07 6.06 -5.37
C THR A 26 -10.21 6.19 -4.37
N GLN A 27 -10.27 7.29 -3.62
CA GLN A 27 -11.19 7.52 -2.51
C GLN A 27 -11.13 6.42 -1.43
N VAL A 28 -9.97 5.80 -1.28
CA VAL A 28 -9.72 4.79 -0.25
C VAL A 28 -9.23 5.49 1.01
N THR A 29 -9.87 5.17 2.14
CA THR A 29 -9.40 5.57 3.46
C THR A 29 -8.56 4.46 4.05
N LEU A 30 -7.32 4.79 4.44
CA LEU A 30 -6.45 3.83 5.13
C LEU A 30 -6.89 3.60 6.57
N PRO A 31 -6.54 2.46 7.17
CA PRO A 31 -6.64 2.26 8.61
C PRO A 31 -5.90 3.36 9.39
N PRO A 32 -6.33 3.71 10.62
CA PRO A 32 -5.63 4.71 11.42
C PRO A 32 -4.16 4.34 11.66
N GLY A 33 -3.27 5.33 11.59
CA GLY A 33 -1.83 5.14 11.79
C GLY A 33 -1.02 4.88 10.50
N PHE A 34 -1.63 5.09 9.33
CA PHE A 34 -0.99 5.06 8.01
C PHE A 34 -1.33 6.35 7.24
N GLY A 35 -0.33 6.94 6.56
CA GLY A 35 -0.46 8.17 5.77
C GLY A 35 -0.02 9.45 6.51
N THR A 36 0.23 10.52 5.75
CA THR A 36 0.81 11.79 6.24
C THR A 36 -0.20 12.91 6.48
N GLY A 37 -1.48 12.74 6.12
CA GLY A 37 -2.57 13.62 6.52
C GLY A 37 -2.68 14.98 5.81
N ALA A 38 -1.73 15.43 4.99
CA ALA A 38 -1.92 16.54 4.05
C ALA A 38 -0.77 16.63 3.02
N GLU A 39 -1.11 16.92 1.76
CA GLU A 39 -0.14 17.21 0.70
C GLU A 39 -0.33 18.61 0.11
N ALA A 40 0.79 19.31 -0.15
CA ALA A 40 0.82 20.50 -0.99
C ALA A 40 0.82 20.11 -2.49
N ALA A 41 0.22 20.92 -3.35
CA ALA A 41 0.04 20.60 -4.77
C ALA A 41 1.35 20.32 -5.54
N GLU A 42 2.44 21.04 -5.21
CA GLU A 42 3.76 20.81 -5.83
C GLU A 42 4.35 19.44 -5.45
N THR A 43 4.11 19.00 -4.22
CA THR A 43 4.54 17.69 -3.73
C THR A 43 3.79 16.58 -4.47
N ALA A 44 2.48 16.77 -4.71
CA ALA A 44 1.63 15.80 -5.39
C ALA A 44 2.04 15.57 -6.85
N LEU A 45 2.42 16.64 -7.56
CA LEU A 45 2.92 16.52 -8.94
C LEU A 45 4.21 15.70 -9.01
N ARG A 46 5.19 16.00 -8.14
CA ARG A 46 6.45 15.25 -8.06
C ARG A 46 6.21 13.77 -7.70
N ALA A 47 5.22 13.50 -6.85
CA ALA A 47 4.80 12.16 -6.49
C ALA A 47 4.20 11.41 -7.68
N ALA A 48 3.28 12.03 -8.43
CA ALA A 48 2.69 11.45 -9.63
C ALA A 48 3.75 11.12 -10.68
N GLU A 49 4.72 12.02 -10.91
CA GLU A 49 5.83 11.76 -11.83
C GLU A 49 6.72 10.59 -11.35
N ALA A 50 7.01 10.50 -10.05
CA ALA A 50 7.77 9.39 -9.49
C ALA A 50 7.05 8.05 -9.65
N LEU A 51 5.74 8.03 -9.37
CA LEU A 51 4.87 6.87 -9.57
C LEU A 51 4.78 6.47 -11.05
N ALA A 52 4.71 7.44 -11.96
CA ALA A 52 4.68 7.21 -13.40
C ALA A 52 5.97 6.58 -13.91
N ARG A 53 7.14 7.10 -13.47
CA ARG A 53 8.46 6.50 -13.79
C ARG A 53 8.57 5.04 -13.33
N ARG A 54 7.83 4.66 -12.28
CA ARG A 54 7.77 3.30 -11.72
C ARG A 54 6.67 2.44 -12.33
N GLY A 55 5.85 2.96 -13.25
CA GLY A 55 4.71 2.27 -13.84
C GLY A 55 3.57 2.00 -12.85
N VAL A 56 3.52 2.73 -11.74
CA VAL A 56 2.45 2.61 -10.73
C VAL A 56 1.19 3.36 -11.16
N VAL A 57 1.38 4.46 -11.89
CA VAL A 57 0.29 5.22 -12.50
C VAL A 57 0.65 5.56 -13.95
N GLU A 58 -0.35 5.84 -14.76
CA GLU A 58 -0.21 6.49 -16.05
C GLU A 58 -0.64 7.96 -15.88
N PRO A 59 0.19 8.95 -16.29
CA PRO A 59 -0.16 10.36 -16.20
C PRO A 59 -1.43 10.69 -16.98
N ALA A 60 -2.22 11.63 -16.48
CA ALA A 60 -3.38 12.15 -17.21
C ALA A 60 -2.94 13.12 -18.33
N GLU A 61 -3.72 13.18 -19.42
CA GLU A 61 -3.48 14.15 -20.51
C GLU A 61 -3.61 15.61 -20.04
N SER A 62 -4.46 15.87 -19.04
CA SER A 62 -4.65 17.18 -18.41
C SER A 62 -3.44 17.67 -17.63
N GLY A 63 -2.53 16.76 -17.26
CA GLY A 63 -1.44 17.04 -16.32
C GLY A 63 -1.87 17.10 -14.85
N ASP A 64 -3.15 16.90 -14.52
CA ASP A 64 -3.60 16.84 -13.13
C ASP A 64 -3.14 15.52 -12.47
N PRO A 65 -2.32 15.56 -11.40
CA PRO A 65 -1.88 14.36 -10.70
C PRO A 65 -3.04 13.53 -10.10
N LEU A 66 -4.19 14.14 -9.84
CA LEU A 66 -5.39 13.45 -9.33
C LEU A 66 -6.24 12.79 -10.41
N GLU A 67 -5.93 12.98 -11.69
CA GLU A 67 -6.64 12.32 -12.80
C GLU A 67 -5.87 11.11 -13.35
N CYS A 68 -4.69 10.80 -12.82
CA CYS A 68 -3.85 9.68 -13.27
C CYS A 68 -4.59 8.32 -13.25
N ALA A 69 -4.23 7.41 -14.16
CA ALA A 69 -4.76 6.04 -14.14
C ALA A 69 -3.87 5.14 -13.28
N VAL A 70 -4.40 4.58 -12.20
CA VAL A 70 -3.62 3.73 -11.27
C VAL A 70 -3.51 2.31 -11.82
N HIS A 71 -2.32 1.71 -11.73
CA HIS A 71 -2.09 0.34 -12.20
C HIS A 71 -3.05 -0.67 -11.52
N PRO A 72 -3.64 -1.64 -12.25
CA PRO A 72 -4.67 -2.54 -11.73
C PRO A 72 -4.28 -3.33 -10.48
N SER A 73 -3.01 -3.74 -10.35
CA SER A 73 -2.55 -4.46 -9.15
C SER A 73 -2.57 -3.60 -7.89
N VAL A 74 -2.33 -2.29 -8.03
CA VAL A 74 -2.35 -1.35 -6.91
C VAL A 74 -3.79 -1.04 -6.52
N LEU A 75 -4.68 -0.87 -7.52
CA LEU A 75 -6.12 -0.77 -7.29
C LEU A 75 -6.66 -1.99 -6.55
N ALA A 76 -6.26 -3.21 -6.95
CA ALA A 76 -6.68 -4.43 -6.29
C ALA A 76 -6.23 -4.48 -4.82
N ASN A 77 -5.00 -4.08 -4.52
CA ASN A 77 -4.47 -3.99 -3.17
C ASN A 77 -5.28 -3.01 -2.30
N LEU A 78 -5.43 -1.76 -2.77
CA LEU A 78 -6.18 -0.71 -2.08
C LEU A 78 -7.66 -1.09 -1.89
N SER A 79 -8.27 -1.77 -2.87
CA SER A 79 -9.65 -2.24 -2.78
C SER A 79 -9.85 -3.29 -1.67
N ILE A 80 -8.88 -4.19 -1.48
CA ILE A 80 -8.90 -5.17 -0.38
C ILE A 80 -8.81 -4.45 0.97
N LEU A 81 -7.93 -3.45 1.08
CA LEU A 81 -7.78 -2.63 2.30
C LEU A 81 -9.03 -1.80 2.60
N ALA A 82 -9.71 -1.29 1.58
CA ALA A 82 -10.92 -0.47 1.73
C ALA A 82 -12.13 -1.29 2.20
N ARG A 83 -12.22 -2.57 1.80
CA ARG A 83 -13.37 -3.44 2.10
C ARG A 83 -12.91 -4.86 2.51
N PRO A 84 -12.22 -5.00 3.65
CA PRO A 84 -11.77 -6.29 4.15
C PRO A 84 -12.96 -7.12 4.64
N ARG A 85 -12.93 -8.43 4.41
CA ARG A 85 -13.79 -9.39 5.13
C ARG A 85 -13.15 -9.85 6.44
N VAL A 86 -11.81 -9.91 6.45
CA VAL A 86 -11.00 -10.14 7.64
C VAL A 86 -9.93 -9.06 7.67
N LEU A 87 -9.73 -8.47 8.85
CA LEU A 87 -8.70 -7.47 9.09
C LEU A 87 -7.93 -7.87 10.35
N LEU A 88 -6.63 -8.02 10.23
CA LEU A 88 -5.73 -8.13 11.38
C LEU A 88 -4.85 -6.90 11.43
N ARG A 89 -4.81 -6.23 12.58
CA ARG A 89 -3.88 -5.14 12.85
C ARG A 89 -2.88 -5.60 13.90
N THR A 90 -1.61 -5.46 13.57
CA THR A 90 -0.50 -5.77 14.46
C THR A 90 0.19 -4.48 14.82
N GLU A 91 0.32 -4.20 16.11
CA GLU A 91 1.09 -3.08 16.62
C GLU A 91 2.11 -3.59 17.62
N VAL A 92 3.36 -3.19 17.42
CA VAL A 92 4.46 -3.50 18.32
C VAL A 92 5.05 -2.18 18.80
N SER A 93 5.30 -2.07 20.10
CA SER A 93 5.94 -0.91 20.70
C SER A 93 7.06 -1.40 21.62
N LEU A 94 8.25 -0.83 21.45
CA LEU A 94 9.44 -1.10 22.24
C LEU A 94 10.16 0.23 22.51
N GLY A 95 9.92 0.81 23.68
CA GLY A 95 10.37 2.18 23.98
C GLY A 95 9.80 3.17 22.97
N ASP A 96 10.67 4.02 22.41
CA ASP A 96 10.30 5.00 21.37
C ASP A 96 10.18 4.39 19.96
N SER A 97 10.50 3.10 19.81
CA SER A 97 10.35 2.38 18.54
C SER A 97 9.00 1.70 18.47
N GLY A 98 8.37 1.74 17.30
CA GLY A 98 7.13 1.03 17.05
C GLY A 98 7.01 0.56 15.61
N SER A 99 6.21 -0.47 15.40
CA SER A 99 5.86 -0.97 14.07
C SER A 99 4.36 -1.22 14.01
N ARG A 100 3.76 -0.91 12.86
CA ARG A 100 2.36 -1.14 12.58
C ARG A 100 2.23 -1.88 11.27
N ALA A 101 1.40 -2.92 11.27
CA ALA A 101 1.06 -3.66 10.08
C ALA A 101 -0.44 -3.95 10.08
N VAL A 102 -1.02 -3.97 8.88
CA VAL A 102 -2.37 -4.41 8.63
C VAL A 102 -2.33 -5.51 7.59
N HIS A 103 -3.06 -6.60 7.85
CA HIS A 103 -3.33 -7.65 6.89
C HIS A 103 -4.84 -7.73 6.66
N ALA A 104 -5.25 -7.45 5.44
CA ALA A 104 -6.64 -7.52 5.01
C ALA A 104 -6.84 -8.72 4.09
N VAL A 105 -7.98 -9.40 4.19
CA VAL A 105 -8.38 -10.47 3.28
C VAL A 105 -9.76 -10.16 2.71
N SER A 106 -9.90 -10.31 1.40
CA SER A 106 -11.18 -10.22 0.70
C SER A 106 -11.25 -11.30 -0.39
N GLY A 107 -12.05 -12.34 -0.13
CA GLY A 107 -12.14 -13.50 -1.01
C GLY A 107 -10.83 -14.31 -1.06
N PRO A 108 -10.32 -14.67 -2.25
CA PRO A 108 -9.13 -15.52 -2.39
C PRO A 108 -7.81 -14.76 -2.20
N LEU A 109 -7.83 -13.43 -2.09
CA LEU A 109 -6.66 -12.58 -2.00
C LEU A 109 -6.63 -11.80 -0.68
N GLY A 110 -5.42 -11.46 -0.27
CA GLY A 110 -5.15 -10.53 0.82
C GLY A 110 -4.19 -9.42 0.40
N ALA A 111 -4.19 -8.35 1.18
CA ALA A 111 -3.30 -7.22 1.07
C ALA A 111 -2.66 -6.93 2.43
N SER A 112 -1.35 -6.74 2.43
CA SER A 112 -0.61 -6.27 3.60
C SER A 112 -0.21 -4.81 3.41
N LEU A 113 -0.31 -4.04 4.48
CA LEU A 113 0.10 -2.65 4.59
C LEU A 113 1.02 -2.53 5.82
N PHE A 114 2.28 -2.18 5.60
CA PHE A 114 3.25 -1.97 6.68
C PHE A 114 3.62 -0.49 6.77
N ALA A 115 3.69 0.04 7.98
CA ALA A 115 4.24 1.36 8.23
C ALA A 115 5.77 1.24 8.27
N LEU A 116 6.43 2.15 7.58
CA LEU A 116 7.88 2.30 7.53
C LEU A 116 8.28 3.64 8.19
N ALA A 117 9.56 3.94 8.21
CA ALA A 117 10.07 5.25 8.62
C ALA A 117 9.58 6.36 7.68
N ASP A 118 9.60 7.60 8.17
CA ASP A 118 9.26 8.81 7.40
C ASP A 118 7.87 8.74 6.74
N ASP A 119 6.91 8.12 7.44
CA ASP A 119 5.53 7.88 7.00
C ASP A 119 5.39 7.09 5.69
N ALA A 120 6.48 6.47 5.22
CA ALA A 120 6.45 5.56 4.09
C ALA A 120 5.66 4.30 4.45
N VAL A 121 5.15 3.64 3.42
CA VAL A 121 4.39 2.40 3.56
C VAL A 121 4.86 1.35 2.58
N GLU A 122 4.77 0.07 2.97
CA GLU A 122 4.88 -1.05 2.05
C GLU A 122 3.50 -1.66 1.80
N LEU A 123 3.12 -1.76 0.52
CA LEU A 123 1.98 -2.54 0.05
C LEU A 123 2.45 -3.86 -0.54
N SER A 124 1.78 -4.94 -0.19
CA SER A 124 1.97 -6.23 -0.87
C SER A 124 0.67 -7.02 -0.93
N MET A 125 0.58 -7.96 -1.87
CA MET A 125 -0.55 -8.87 -2.00
C MET A 125 -0.11 -10.30 -1.72
N PHE A 126 -1.03 -11.10 -1.18
CA PHE A 126 -0.81 -12.51 -0.88
C PHE A 126 -2.08 -13.32 -1.17
N ALA A 127 -1.97 -14.64 -1.30
CA ALA A 127 -3.14 -15.51 -1.38
C ALA A 127 -3.75 -15.67 0.02
N ALA A 128 -5.07 -15.59 0.18
CA ALA A 128 -5.73 -15.59 1.49
C ALA A 128 -5.33 -16.78 2.40
N ARG A 129 -5.10 -17.95 1.80
CA ARG A 129 -4.63 -19.16 2.50
C ARG A 129 -3.26 -19.01 3.18
N ASP A 130 -2.44 -18.06 2.72
CA ASP A 130 -1.11 -17.79 3.24
C ASP A 130 -1.13 -16.74 4.38
N LEU A 131 -2.31 -16.28 4.84
CA LEU A 131 -2.42 -15.26 5.90
C LEU A 131 -1.51 -15.56 7.10
N GLY A 132 -1.55 -16.78 7.64
CA GLY A 132 -0.72 -17.16 8.79
C GLY A 132 0.79 -17.00 8.56
N ARG A 133 1.25 -17.13 7.31
CA ARG A 133 2.66 -16.90 6.93
C ARG A 133 3.00 -15.43 6.82
N GLU A 134 2.03 -14.57 6.49
CA GLU A 134 2.21 -13.12 6.45
C GLU A 134 2.29 -12.51 7.86
N LEU A 135 1.76 -13.19 8.88
CA LEU A 135 1.82 -12.72 10.28
C LEU A 135 3.19 -12.89 10.93
N VAL A 136 4.06 -13.72 10.36
CA VAL A 136 5.40 -13.94 10.90
C VAL A 136 6.30 -12.80 10.41
N PRO A 137 6.93 -12.02 11.32
CA PRO A 137 7.84 -10.96 10.93
C PRO A 137 8.92 -11.50 10.01
N ARG A 138 9.04 -10.94 8.81
CA ARG A 138 10.14 -11.25 7.91
C ARG A 138 11.31 -10.35 8.32
N GLY A 139 12.12 -10.87 9.26
CA GLY A 139 13.41 -10.28 9.61
C GLY A 139 14.39 -10.29 8.46
#